data_AF-E1QUZ2-F1
#
_entry.id   AF-E1QUZ2-F1
#
_cell.length_a   1.000
_cell.length_b   1.000
_cell.length_c   1.000
_cell.angle_alpha   90.00
_cell.angle_beta   90.00
_cell.angle_gamma   90.00
#
_symmetry.space_group_name_H-M   'P 1'
#
loop_
_entity.id
_entity.type
_entity.pdbx_description
1 polymer ?
#
loop_
_entity_poly.entity_id
_entity_poly.type
_entity_poly.pdbx_seq_one_letter_code
_entity_poly.pdbx_strand_id
1 'polypeptide(L)'
;MVSINGRYLVLGFLDSVLTTLVLGETMRSTVKLVIIVTTINLITAFMAEYIEERSSLSHIERALLMRRGSLLRTSLHRRAIYDALIKGLVFGAVSLLGASVTNYTMYLVRVFWIPVIPVVILGIFGTLMSRYFRGNAVLWLILYVILGIIMSFIGTIV
;
A
#
# COMPACT_ATOMS: atom_id res chain seq x y z
N MET A 1 -14.68 3.24 -16.83
CA MET A 1 -14.80 2.08 -15.93
C MET A 1 -13.53 2.03 -15.12
N VAL A 2 -13.62 2.21 -13.80
CA VAL A 2 -12.46 2.16 -12.91
C VAL A 2 -12.00 0.71 -12.80
N SER A 3 -10.99 0.35 -13.57
CA SER A 3 -10.32 -0.94 -13.45
C SER A 3 -9.44 -0.89 -12.21
N ILE A 4 -9.96 -1.32 -11.06
CA ILE A 4 -9.15 -1.54 -9.85
C ILE A 4 -8.24 -2.74 -10.15
N ASN A 5 -6.99 -2.45 -10.51
CA ASN A 5 -5.99 -3.48 -10.71
C ASN A 5 -5.71 -4.17 -9.37
N GLY A 6 -5.79 -5.50 -9.29
CA GLY A 6 -5.52 -6.27 -8.06
C GLY A 6 -4.15 -5.97 -7.43
N ARG A 7 -3.23 -5.39 -8.19
CA ARG A 7 -1.95 -4.80 -7.75
C ARG A 7 -2.11 -3.81 -6.61
N TYR A 8 -3.10 -2.91 -6.68
CA TYR A 8 -3.30 -1.88 -5.66
C TYR A 8 -3.77 -2.48 -4.34
N LEU A 9 -4.58 -3.54 -4.40
CA LEU A 9 -5.02 -4.27 -3.21
C LEU A 9 -3.81 -4.92 -2.54
N VAL A 10 -2.99 -5.64 -3.31
CA VAL A 10 -1.81 -6.33 -2.77
C VAL A 10 -0.78 -5.34 -2.21
N LEU A 11 -0.53 -4.24 -2.91
CA LEU A 11 0.39 -3.19 -2.45
C LEU A 11 -0.08 -2.53 -1.14
N GLY A 12 -1.34 -2.11 -1.06
CA GLY A 12 -1.85 -1.47 0.15
C GLY A 12 -1.87 -2.40 1.35
N PHE A 13 -2.17 -3.68 1.10
CA PHE A 13 -2.11 -4.68 2.15
C PHE A 13 -0.68 -4.86 2.65
N LEU A 14 0.29 -5.13 1.77
CA LEU A 14 1.68 -5.36 2.13
C LEU A 14 2.31 -4.15 2.85
N ASP A 15 2.06 -2.94 2.34
CA ASP A 15 2.56 -1.71 2.93
C ASP A 15 2.01 -1.53 4.36
N SER A 16 0.70 -1.67 4.54
CA SER A 16 0.07 -1.56 5.86
C SER A 16 0.58 -2.59 6.88
N VAL A 17 0.86 -3.82 6.44
CA VAL A 17 1.42 -4.87 7.31
C VAL A 17 2.85 -4.50 7.74
N LEU A 18 3.67 -4.01 6.81
CA LEU A 18 5.04 -3.57 7.11
C LEU A 18 5.05 -2.37 8.06
N THR A 19 4.26 -1.33 7.79
CA THR A 19 4.19 -0.14 8.66
C THR A 19 3.68 -0.50 10.04
N THR A 20 2.71 -1.41 10.13
CA THR A 20 2.13 -1.85 11.41
C THR A 20 3.12 -2.72 12.19
N LEU A 21 3.94 -3.55 11.54
CA LEU A 21 4.98 -4.33 12.21
C LEU A 21 6.03 -3.44 12.88
N VAL A 22 6.37 -2.32 12.27
CA VAL A 22 7.34 -1.37 12.85
C VAL A 22 6.70 -0.57 13.97
N LEU A 23 5.55 0.08 13.70
CA LEU A 23 4.92 0.99 14.67
C LEU A 23 4.17 0.28 15.79
N GLY A 24 3.84 -1.01 15.62
CA GLY A 24 3.08 -1.83 16.56
C GLY A 24 3.80 -2.02 17.89
N GLU A 25 5.10 -2.30 17.84
CA GLU A 25 5.91 -2.42 19.07
C GLU A 25 6.04 -1.09 19.82
N THR A 26 6.17 0.02 19.09
CA THR A 26 6.38 1.35 19.69
C THR A 26 5.07 1.97 20.22
N MET A 27 3.92 1.70 19.60
CA MET A 27 2.64 2.32 19.97
C MET A 27 1.75 1.44 20.84
N ARG A 28 1.50 1.90 22.08
CA ARG A 28 0.63 1.21 23.06
C ARG A 28 -0.87 1.20 22.70
N SER A 29 -1.32 2.00 21.73
CA SER A 29 -2.74 2.13 21.37
C SER A 29 -3.05 1.56 19.99
N THR A 30 -3.68 0.39 19.99
CA THR A 30 -4.08 -0.39 18.80
C THR A 30 -4.93 0.42 17.81
N VAL A 31 -5.95 1.13 18.31
CA VAL A 31 -6.89 1.87 17.46
C VAL A 31 -6.21 3.07 16.80
N LYS A 32 -5.38 3.82 17.54
CA LYS A 32 -4.68 4.98 17.01
C LYS A 32 -3.69 4.57 15.92
N LEU A 33 -2.95 3.48 16.11
CA LEU A 33 -2.02 2.97 15.11
C LEU A 33 -2.75 2.67 13.80
N VAL A 34 -3.83 1.87 13.85
CA VAL A 34 -4.57 1.45 12.65
C VAL A 34 -5.09 2.67 11.89
N ILE A 35 -5.63 3.68 12.59
CA ILE A 35 -6.10 4.92 11.98
C ILE A 35 -4.95 5.70 11.33
N ILE A 36 -3.82 5.85 12.03
CA ILE A 36 -2.65 6.58 11.52
C ILE A 36 -2.10 5.90 10.26
N VAL A 37 -1.83 4.59 10.32
CA VAL A 37 -1.31 3.82 9.17
C VAL A 37 -2.28 3.89 7.99
N THR A 38 -3.57 3.68 8.23
CA THR A 38 -4.60 3.79 7.19
C THR A 38 -4.62 5.18 6.55
N THR A 39 -4.53 6.24 7.36
CA THR A 39 -4.59 7.62 6.88
C THR A 39 -3.35 7.97 6.05
N ILE A 40 -2.16 7.61 6.52
CA ILE A 40 -0.90 7.81 5.79
C ILE A 40 -0.96 7.08 4.45
N ASN A 41 -1.38 5.81 4.44
CA ASN A 41 -1.45 4.99 3.24
C ASN A 41 -2.48 5.53 2.24
N LEU A 42 -3.65 5.96 2.72
CA LEU A 42 -4.68 6.57 1.88
C LEU A 42 -4.19 7.87 1.23
N ILE A 43 -3.57 8.76 2.00
CA ILE A 43 -3.04 10.03 1.48
C ILE A 43 -1.92 9.76 0.47
N THR A 44 -1.03 8.83 0.79
CA THR A 44 0.13 8.49 -0.07
C THR A 44 -0.33 7.88 -1.39
N ALA A 45 -1.28 6.93 -1.35
CA ALA A 45 -1.85 6.33 -2.55
C ALA A 45 -2.63 7.35 -3.40
N PHE A 46 -3.40 8.23 -2.75
CA PHE A 46 -4.09 9.31 -3.45
C PHE A 46 -3.10 10.26 -4.15
N MET A 47 -2.04 10.67 -3.45
CA MET A 47 -1.01 11.54 -4.02
C MET A 47 -0.27 10.87 -5.18
N ALA A 48 0.10 9.60 -5.05
CA ALA A 48 0.76 8.84 -6.10
C ALA A 48 -0.10 8.80 -7.38
N GLU A 49 -1.38 8.42 -7.23
CA GLU A 49 -2.28 8.31 -8.37
C GLU A 49 -2.61 9.69 -8.98
N TYR A 50 -2.76 10.72 -8.15
CA TYR A 50 -2.98 12.09 -8.63
C TYR A 50 -1.79 12.61 -9.44
N ILE A 51 -0.56 12.33 -8.99
CA ILE A 51 0.66 12.72 -9.71
C ILE A 51 0.78 11.95 -11.02
N GLU A 52 0.51 10.65 -11.02
CA GLU A 52 0.59 9.81 -12.22
C GLU A 52 -0.42 10.26 -13.28
N GLU A 53 -1.67 10.48 -12.89
CA GLU A 53 -2.73 10.96 -13.78
C GLU A 53 -2.42 12.38 -14.31
N ARG A 54 -1.88 13.26 -13.46
CA ARG A 54 -1.41 14.59 -13.88
C ARG A 54 -0.24 14.50 -14.86
N SER A 55 0.68 13.56 -14.66
CA SER A 55 1.82 13.36 -15.55
C SER A 55 1.37 12.84 -16.91
N SER A 56 0.40 11.91 -16.93
CA SER A 56 -0.21 11.35 -18.14
C SER A 56 -0.91 12.45 -18.94
N LEU A 57 -1.71 13.29 -18.28
CA LEU A 57 -2.34 14.46 -18.91
C LEU A 57 -1.31 15.43 -19.49
N SER A 58 -0.21 15.69 -18.78
CA SER A 58 0.86 16.55 -19.30
C SER A 58 1.56 15.94 -20.51
N HIS A 59 1.72 14.61 -20.53
CA HIS A 59 2.33 13.90 -21.65
C HIS A 59 1.43 13.95 -22.89
N ILE A 60 0.12 13.75 -22.71
CA ILE A 60 -0.89 13.87 -23.77
C ILE A 60 -0.98 15.31 -24.30
N GLU A 61 -0.95 16.32 -23.43
CA GLU A 61 -0.89 17.74 -23.83
C GLU A 61 0.33 18.02 -24.71
N ARG A 62 1.50 17.47 -24.36
CA ARG A 62 2.72 17.61 -25.17
C ARG A 62 2.64 16.87 -26.50
N ALA A 63 2.08 15.66 -26.51
CA ALA A 63 1.91 14.85 -27.71
C ALA A 63 0.93 15.49 -28.72
N LEU A 64 -0.08 16.21 -28.23
CA LEU A 64 -1.07 16.90 -29.06
C LEU A 64 -0.70 18.35 -29.43
N LEU A 65 0.52 18.81 -29.10
CA LEU A 65 0.97 20.19 -29.32
C LEU A 65 0.00 21.25 -28.74
N MET A 66 -0.75 20.89 -27.70
CA MET A 66 -1.71 21.79 -27.05
C MET A 66 -1.02 22.72 -26.06
N ARG A 67 -1.62 23.89 -25.82
CA ARG A 67 -1.12 24.86 -24.83
C ARG A 67 -1.20 24.21 -23.43
N ARG A 68 -0.07 24.20 -22.71
CA ARG A 68 0.04 23.68 -21.33
C ARG A 68 -1.12 24.20 -20.48
N GLY A 69 -1.87 23.31 -19.85
CA GLY A 69 -2.97 23.66 -18.94
C GLY A 69 -4.35 23.81 -19.58
N SER A 70 -4.50 23.55 -20.88
CA SER A 70 -5.83 23.55 -21.51
C SER A 70 -6.66 22.31 -21.14
N LEU A 71 -6.04 21.14 -20.95
CA LEU A 71 -6.73 19.92 -20.49
C LEU A 71 -6.93 19.91 -18.98
N LEU A 72 -6.07 20.58 -18.20
CA LEU A 72 -6.24 20.80 -16.75
C LEU A 72 -7.53 21.58 -16.39
N ARG A 73 -8.11 22.31 -17.35
CA ARG A 73 -9.38 23.07 -17.19
C ARG A 73 -10.64 22.28 -17.59
N THR A 74 -10.51 21.07 -18.11
CA THR A 74 -11.64 20.29 -18.64
C THR A 74 -12.19 19.26 -17.64
N SER A 75 -13.38 18.72 -17.93
CA SER A 75 -14.05 17.67 -17.16
C SER A 75 -13.23 16.37 -16.99
N LEU A 76 -12.18 16.19 -17.81
CA LEU A 76 -11.18 15.14 -17.65
C LEU A 76 -10.40 15.25 -16.34
N HIS A 77 -10.03 16.46 -15.90
CA HIS A 77 -9.32 16.63 -14.63
C HIS A 77 -10.20 16.26 -13.42
N ARG A 78 -11.50 16.56 -13.48
CA ARG A 78 -12.45 16.14 -12.44
C ARG A 78 -12.60 14.63 -12.39
N ARG A 79 -12.71 13.96 -13.55
CA ARG A 79 -12.78 12.48 -13.60
C ARG A 79 -11.49 11.83 -13.09
N ALA A 80 -10.33 12.38 -13.45
CA ALA A 80 -9.03 11.97 -12.93
C ALA A 80 -8.95 12.05 -11.40
N ILE A 81 -9.40 13.15 -10.79
CA ILE A 81 -9.45 13.30 -9.33
C ILE A 81 -10.41 12.27 -8.70
N TYR A 82 -11.59 12.07 -9.28
CA TYR A 82 -12.54 11.09 -8.77
C TYR A 82 -12.01 9.65 -8.86
N ASP A 83 -11.35 9.29 -9.95
CA ASP A 83 -10.72 7.97 -10.11
C ASP A 83 -9.57 7.77 -9.13
N ALA A 84 -8.73 8.80 -8.92
CA ALA A 84 -7.67 8.79 -7.91
C ALA A 84 -8.23 8.67 -6.48
N LEU A 85 -9.35 9.34 -6.19
CA LEU A 85 -10.03 9.26 -4.90
C LEU A 85 -10.58 7.84 -4.66
N ILE A 86 -11.24 7.24 -5.65
CA ILE A 86 -11.77 5.87 -5.55
C ILE A 86 -10.65 4.87 -5.34
N LYS A 87 -9.56 4.96 -6.11
CA LYS A 87 -8.38 4.08 -5.97
C LYS A 87 -7.72 4.26 -4.59
N GLY A 88 -7.57 5.51 -4.12
CA GLY A 88 -7.05 5.83 -2.79
C GLY A 88 -7.93 5.29 -1.66
N LEU A 89 -9.26 5.37 -1.79
CA LEU A 89 -10.21 4.79 -0.82
C LEU A 89 -10.11 3.27 -0.76
N VAL A 90 -10.02 2.60 -1.91
CA VAL A 90 -9.82 1.15 -1.98
C VAL A 90 -8.50 0.75 -1.32
N PHE A 91 -7.42 1.48 -1.62
CA PHE A 91 -6.11 1.25 -1.00
C PHE A 91 -6.16 1.46 0.53
N GLY A 92 -6.85 2.51 0.99
CA GLY A 92 -7.06 2.78 2.41
C GLY A 92 -7.89 1.68 3.10
N ALA A 93 -8.98 1.24 2.49
CA ALA A 93 -9.80 0.16 3.05
C ALA A 93 -9.01 -1.15 3.20
N VAL A 94 -8.19 -1.49 2.21
CA VAL A 94 -7.31 -2.67 2.30
C VAL A 94 -6.19 -2.47 3.31
N SER A 95 -5.63 -1.26 3.39
CA SER A 95 -4.62 -0.91 4.40
C SER A 95 -5.17 -1.05 5.81
N LEU A 96 -6.44 -0.67 6.02
CA LEU A 96 -7.12 -0.82 7.31
C LEU A 96 -7.24 -2.30 7.70
N LEU A 97 -7.62 -3.15 6.74
CA LEU A 97 -7.67 -4.60 6.95
C LEU A 97 -6.29 -5.17 7.27
N GLY A 98 -5.26 -4.82 6.49
CA GLY A 98 -3.89 -5.30 6.72
C GLY A 98 -3.32 -4.85 8.06
N ALA A 99 -3.50 -3.58 8.42
CA ALA A 99 -3.08 -3.05 9.71
C ALA A 99 -3.83 -3.70 10.88
N SER A 100 -5.15 -3.89 10.77
CA SER A 100 -5.95 -4.53 11.81
C SER A 100 -5.53 -5.98 12.02
N VAL A 101 -5.47 -6.78 10.94
CA VAL A 101 -5.07 -8.19 10.99
C VAL A 101 -3.67 -8.33 11.59
N THR A 102 -2.73 -7.49 11.15
CA THR A 102 -1.36 -7.50 11.67
C THR A 102 -1.34 -7.23 13.16
N ASN A 103 -1.97 -6.14 13.61
CA ASN A 103 -1.94 -5.74 15.00
C ASN A 103 -2.57 -6.80 15.94
N TYR A 104 -3.70 -7.38 15.55
CA TYR A 104 -4.33 -8.44 16.35
C TYR A 104 -3.53 -9.75 16.38
N THR A 105 -2.82 -10.07 15.30
CA THR A 105 -2.07 -11.34 15.19
C THR A 105 -0.64 -11.26 15.66
N MET A 106 -0.08 -10.04 15.76
CA MET A 106 1.31 -9.77 16.13
C MET A 106 1.68 -10.34 17.50
N TYR A 107 0.75 -10.27 18.46
CA TYR A 107 0.98 -10.76 19.83
C TYR A 107 0.46 -12.18 20.08
N LEU A 108 -0.19 -12.82 19.10
CA LEU A 108 -0.86 -14.10 19.28
C LEU A 108 0.12 -15.28 19.25
N VAL A 109 0.99 -15.31 18.24
CA VAL A 109 1.98 -16.38 18.02
C VAL A 109 3.33 -15.75 17.72
N ARG A 110 4.16 -15.64 18.76
CA ARG A 110 5.51 -15.08 18.67
C ARG A 110 6.54 -16.18 18.92
N VAL A 111 7.41 -16.42 17.94
CA VAL A 111 8.54 -17.35 18.09
C VAL A 111 9.80 -16.50 18.27
N PHE A 112 10.43 -16.61 19.44
CA PHE A 112 11.40 -15.63 19.92
C PHE A 112 10.84 -14.21 19.85
N TRP A 113 11.29 -13.40 18.89
CA TRP A 113 10.86 -12.01 18.71
C TRP A 113 10.05 -11.80 17.44
N ILE A 114 9.89 -12.84 16.61
CA ILE A 114 9.26 -12.74 15.29
C ILE A 114 7.77 -13.09 15.38
N PRO A 115 6.86 -12.19 14.96
CA PRO A 115 5.45 -12.47 14.86
C PRO A 115 5.20 -13.34 13.61
N VAL A 116 4.96 -14.64 13.82
CA VAL A 116 4.93 -15.64 12.74
C VAL A 116 3.77 -15.40 11.78
N ILE A 117 2.59 -15.06 12.31
CA ILE A 117 1.38 -14.91 11.51
C ILE A 117 1.50 -13.74 10.51
N PRO A 118 1.87 -12.51 10.92
CA PRO A 118 2.14 -11.42 9.97
C PRO A 118 3.18 -11.75 8.91
N VAL A 119 4.27 -12.42 9.27
CA VAL A 119 5.35 -12.78 8.33
C VAL A 119 4.88 -13.81 7.31
N VAL A 120 4.11 -14.82 7.73
CA VAL A 120 3.51 -15.79 6.81
C VAL A 120 2.52 -15.11 5.87
N ILE A 121 1.69 -14.21 6.40
CA ILE A 121 0.75 -13.42 5.60
C ILE A 121 1.51 -12.56 4.56
N LEU A 122 2.60 -11.90 4.94
CA LEU A 122 3.48 -11.17 4.02
C LEU A 122 4.04 -12.08 2.93
N GLY A 123 4.48 -13.28 3.29
CA GLY A 123 4.97 -14.27 2.32
C GLY A 123 3.89 -14.66 1.31
N ILE A 124 2.67 -14.95 1.79
CA ILE A 124 1.53 -15.31 0.93
C ILE A 124 1.16 -14.15 0.00
N PHE A 125 0.96 -12.95 0.52
CA PHE A 125 0.64 -11.78 -0.30
C PHE A 125 1.80 -11.36 -1.22
N GLY A 126 3.05 -11.60 -0.80
CA GLY A 126 4.25 -11.44 -1.62
C GLY A 126 4.26 -12.40 -2.82
N THR A 127 3.83 -13.66 -2.65
CA THR A 127 3.67 -14.57 -3.80
C THR A 127 2.58 -14.10 -4.76
N LEU A 128 1.47 -13.54 -4.26
CA LEU A 128 0.42 -12.96 -5.08
C LEU A 128 0.96 -11.79 -5.94
N MET A 129 1.87 -10.99 -5.39
CA MET A 129 2.56 -9.90 -6.10
C MET A 129 3.26 -10.40 -7.38
N SER A 130 3.88 -11.59 -7.32
CA SER A 130 4.59 -12.16 -8.48
C SER A 130 3.69 -12.40 -9.69
N ARG A 131 2.43 -12.79 -9.46
CA ARG A 131 1.43 -13.01 -10.52
C ARG A 131 1.08 -11.72 -11.24
N TYR A 132 1.06 -10.60 -10.52
CA TYR A 132 0.74 -9.31 -11.10
C TYR A 132 1.93 -8.58 -11.72
N PHE A 133 3.15 -8.84 -11.25
CA PHE A 133 4.38 -8.19 -11.73
C PHE A 133 5.19 -9.07 -12.69
N ARG A 134 4.67 -10.23 -13.11
CA ARG A 134 5.35 -11.20 -14.00
C ARG A 134 6.77 -11.57 -13.49
N GLY A 135 6.91 -11.74 -12.18
CA GLY A 135 8.18 -12.08 -11.52
C GLY A 135 8.23 -13.52 -10.99
N ASN A 136 9.39 -13.95 -10.51
CA ASN A 136 9.54 -15.25 -9.86
C ASN A 136 8.87 -15.24 -8.47
N ALA A 137 7.85 -16.09 -8.27
CA ALA A 137 7.08 -16.19 -7.03
C ALA A 137 7.95 -16.50 -5.81
N VAL A 138 8.96 -17.35 -5.97
CA VAL A 138 9.84 -17.77 -4.88
C VAL A 138 10.73 -16.61 -4.43
N LEU A 139 11.23 -15.80 -5.38
CA LEU A 139 12.06 -14.63 -5.07
C LEU A 139 11.25 -13.60 -4.29
N TRP A 140 10.02 -13.30 -4.73
CA TRP A 140 9.12 -12.38 -4.03
C TRP A 140 8.73 -12.88 -2.63
N LEU A 141 8.49 -14.20 -2.48
CA LEU A 141 8.23 -14.80 -1.16
C LEU A 141 9.42 -14.56 -0.22
N ILE A 142 10.63 -14.96 -0.64
CA ILE A 142 11.83 -14.85 0.18
C ILE A 142 12.08 -13.39 0.56
N LEU A 143 11.94 -12.47 -0.40
CA LEU A 143 12.16 -11.05 -0.18
C LEU A 143 11.20 -10.45 0.85
N TYR A 144 9.90 -10.77 0.75
CA TYR A 144 8.90 -10.28 1.72
C TYR A 144 9.02 -10.93 3.09
N VAL A 145 9.42 -12.19 3.17
CA VAL A 145 9.72 -12.86 4.45
C VAL A 145 10.91 -12.20 5.13
N ILE A 146 12.00 -11.97 4.39
CA ILE A 146 13.19 -11.26 4.92
C ILE A 146 12.81 -9.85 5.37
N LEU A 147 12.03 -9.11 4.56
CA LEU A 147 11.56 -7.77 4.94
C LEU A 147 10.74 -7.80 6.24
N GLY A 148 9.81 -8.74 6.38
CA GLY A 148 9.00 -8.88 7.59
C GLY A 148 9.84 -9.13 8.84
N ILE A 149 10.88 -9.97 8.74
CA ILE A 149 11.82 -10.25 9.83
C ILE A 149 12.61 -8.99 10.20
N ILE A 150 13.17 -8.28 9.21
CA ILE A 150 13.94 -7.04 9.43
C ILE A 150 13.06 -5.96 10.07
N MET A 151 11.86 -5.75 9.56
CA MET A 151 10.95 -4.73 10.09
C MET A 151 10.49 -5.04 11.52
N SER A 152 10.23 -6.31 11.83
CA SER A 152 9.94 -6.73 13.19
C SER A 152 11.11 -6.48 14.15
N PHE A 153 12.34 -6.70 13.69
CA PHE A 153 13.54 -6.42 14.47
C PHE A 153 13.69 -4.92 14.74
N ILE A 154 13.47 -4.08 13.71
CA ILE A 154 13.48 -2.61 13.85
C ILE A 154 12.42 -2.15 14.86
N GLY A 155 11.18 -2.65 14.76
CA GLY A 155 10.13 -2.30 15.72
C GLY A 155 10.49 -2.66 17.17
N THR A 156 11.25 -3.75 17.39
CA THR A 156 11.67 -4.14 18.74
C THR A 156 12.77 -3.23 19.31
N ILE A 157 13.58 -2.61 18.45
CA ILE A 157 14.68 -1.72 18.86
C ILE A 157 14.18 -0.30 19.16
N VAL A 158 13.14 0.15 18.46
CA VAL A 158 12.62 1.53 18.47
C VAL A 158 11.51 1.71 19.50
#